data_AF-A0A2T8F4B4-F1
#
_entry.id   AF-A0A2T8F4B4-F1
#
_cell.length_a   1.000
_cell.length_b   1.000
_cell.length_c   1.000
_cell.angle_alpha   90.00
_cell.angle_beta   90.00
_cell.angle_gamma   90.00
#
_symmetry.space_group_name_H-M   'P 1'
#
loop_
_entity.id
_entity.type
_entity.pdbx_description
1 polymer ?
#
loop_
_entity_poly.entity_id
_entity_poly.type
_entity_poly.pdbx_seq_one_letter_code
_entity_poly.pdbx_strand_id
1 'polypeptide(L)'
;GGEGPLHLERGRCDNPLFGAFFEAAQQAGYPLTDDVNGYRQEGFAPFDRNVKNGRRWSAARAYLHPVLDRKNLTVQTFAFATRVLF
;
A
#
# COMPACT_ATOMS: atom_id res chain seq x y z
N GLY A 1 12.22 -2.98 7.89
CA GLY A 1 10.87 -2.36 7.90
C GLY A 1 9.97 -3.18 8.81
N GLY A 2 8.80 -2.68 9.20
CA GLY A 2 7.82 -3.45 9.99
C GLY A 2 7.13 -2.67 11.11
N GLU A 3 7.79 -1.65 11.66
CA GLU A 3 7.24 -0.82 12.75
C GLU A 3 6.81 0.58 12.29
N GLY A 4 6.84 0.83 10.97
CA GLY A 4 6.39 2.08 10.39
C GLY A 4 4.86 2.25 10.52
N PRO A 5 4.35 3.49 10.56
CA PRO A 5 2.92 3.74 10.74
C PRO A 5 2.08 3.42 9.48
N LEU A 6 2.74 3.20 8.33
CA LEU A 6 2.11 2.73 7.11
C LEU A 6 1.98 1.21 7.13
N HIS A 7 0.78 0.74 7.45
CA HIS A 7 0.47 -0.69 7.45
C HIS A 7 0.22 -1.23 6.05
N LEU A 8 0.73 -2.44 5.82
CA LEU A 8 0.50 -3.23 4.63
C LEU A 8 -0.22 -4.52 5.00
N GLU A 9 -1.16 -4.92 4.17
CA GLU A 9 -1.80 -6.23 4.20
C GLU A 9 -1.64 -6.89 2.83
N ARG A 10 -1.20 -8.13 2.81
CA ARG A 10 -1.20 -8.94 1.58
C ARG A 10 -2.62 -9.43 1.30
N GLY A 11 -3.05 -9.33 0.04
CA GLY A 11 -4.33 -9.90 -0.37
C GLY A 11 -4.38 -11.39 -0.06
N ARG A 12 -5.48 -11.87 0.54
CA ARG A 12 -5.65 -13.31 0.80
C ARG A 12 -5.76 -14.14 -0.49
N CYS A 13 -6.22 -13.50 -1.57
CA CYS A 13 -6.38 -14.13 -2.89
C CYS A 13 -7.24 -15.41 -2.86
N ASP A 14 -8.22 -15.48 -1.94
CA ASP A 14 -9.08 -16.67 -1.74
C ASP A 14 -10.05 -16.96 -2.90
N ASN A 15 -10.25 -15.99 -3.81
CA ASN A 15 -11.11 -16.21 -4.97
C ASN A 15 -10.41 -17.18 -5.96
N PRO A 16 -11.08 -18.23 -6.46
CA PRO A 16 -10.49 -19.22 -7.36
C PRO A 16 -9.86 -18.63 -8.63
N LEU A 17 -10.29 -17.44 -9.06
CA LEU A 17 -9.69 -16.73 -10.20
C LEU A 17 -8.21 -16.37 -9.98
N PHE A 18 -7.78 -16.15 -8.73
CA PHE A 18 -6.36 -15.91 -8.45
C PHE A 18 -5.52 -17.17 -8.67
N GLY A 19 -6.01 -18.33 -8.22
CA GLY A 19 -5.36 -19.61 -8.47
C GLY A 19 -5.22 -19.88 -9.98
N ALA A 20 -6.31 -19.76 -10.73
CA ALA A 20 -6.30 -19.93 -12.18
C ALA A 20 -5.33 -18.97 -12.89
N PHE A 21 -5.25 -17.72 -12.42
CA PHE A 21 -4.32 -16.73 -12.96
C PHE A 21 -2.85 -17.08 -12.67
N PHE A 22 -2.54 -17.52 -11.44
CA PHE A 22 -1.17 -17.94 -11.08
C PHE A 22 -0.73 -19.18 -11.84
N GLU A 23 -1.63 -20.15 -12.04
CA GLU A 23 -1.36 -21.34 -12.87
C GLU A 23 -1.08 -20.94 -14.33
N ALA A 24 -1.89 -20.05 -14.90
CA ALA A 24 -1.68 -19.56 -16.26
C ALA A 24 -0.34 -18.81 -16.41
N ALA A 25 0.06 -18.01 -15.42
CA ALA A 25 1.35 -17.33 -15.42
C ALA A 25 2.52 -18.31 -15.43
N GLN A 26 2.44 -19.40 -14.64
CA GLN A 26 3.44 -20.46 -14.64
C GLN A 26 3.49 -21.21 -15.98
N GLN A 27 2.34 -21.51 -16.57
CA GLN A 27 2.26 -22.15 -17.90
C GLN A 27 2.88 -21.27 -19.00
N ALA A 28 2.79 -19.95 -18.86
CA ALA A 28 3.44 -18.99 -19.74
C ALA A 28 4.96 -18.82 -19.48
N GLY A 29 5.51 -19.54 -18.49
CA GLY A 29 6.94 -19.54 -18.17
C GLY A 29 7.38 -18.51 -17.13
N TYR A 30 6.44 -17.81 -16.48
CA TYR A 30 6.76 -16.82 -15.45
C TYR A 30 6.77 -17.42 -14.05
N PRO A 31 7.75 -17.06 -13.20
CA PRO A 31 7.82 -17.58 -11.83
C PRO A 31 6.76 -16.94 -10.92
N LEU A 32 6.36 -17.67 -9.89
CA LEU A 32 5.72 -17.05 -8.73
C LEU A 32 6.81 -16.50 -7.79
N THR A 33 6.48 -15.45 -7.05
CA THR A 33 7.37 -14.85 -6.04
C THR A 33 6.65 -14.70 -4.72
N ASP A 34 7.39 -14.83 -3.62
CA ASP A 34 6.89 -14.52 -2.28
C ASP A 34 7.05 -13.04 -1.94
N ASP A 35 7.75 -12.26 -2.76
CA ASP A 35 7.95 -10.83 -2.54
C ASP A 35 8.16 -10.08 -3.87
N VAL A 36 7.09 -9.46 -4.38
CA VAL A 36 7.12 -8.60 -5.57
C VAL A 36 7.89 -7.30 -5.35
N ASN A 37 8.11 -6.90 -4.09
CA ASN A 37 8.88 -5.72 -3.72
C ASN A 37 10.31 -6.07 -3.27
N GLY A 38 10.68 -7.35 -3.34
CA GLY A 38 11.95 -7.86 -2.88
C GLY A 38 13.08 -7.62 -3.87
N TYR A 39 14.21 -8.29 -3.62
CA TYR A 39 15.41 -8.19 -4.46
C TYR A 39 15.14 -8.44 -5.96
N ARG A 40 14.24 -9.38 -6.27
CA ARG A 40 13.79 -9.66 -7.63
C ARG A 40 12.29 -9.40 -7.73
N GLN A 41 11.94 -8.36 -8.47
CA GLN A 41 10.56 -7.93 -8.66
C GLN A 41 9.82 -8.76 -9.72
N GLU A 42 10.55 -9.35 -10.66
CA GLU A 42 9.96 -10.20 -11.69
C GLU A 42 9.35 -11.46 -11.07
N GLY A 43 8.04 -11.63 -11.28
CA GLY A 43 7.27 -12.76 -10.82
C GLY A 43 5.83 -12.37 -10.48
N PHE A 44 4.99 -13.37 -10.23
CA PHE A 44 3.58 -13.19 -9.89
C PHE A 44 3.32 -13.58 -8.43
N ALA A 45 2.54 -12.78 -7.72
CA ALA A 45 2.18 -13.01 -6.32
C ALA A 45 0.91 -12.26 -5.93
N PRO A 46 0.30 -12.60 -4.77
CA PRO A 46 -0.59 -11.67 -4.08
C PRO A 46 0.13 -10.36 -3.76
N PHE A 47 -0.47 -9.24 -4.16
CA PHE A 47 0.13 -7.91 -3.96
C PHE A 47 -0.14 -7.36 -2.55
N ASP A 48 0.84 -6.63 -2.04
CA ASP A 48 0.72 -5.85 -0.81
C ASP A 48 -0.16 -4.63 -1.04
N ARG A 49 -0.98 -4.30 -0.04
CA ARG A 49 -1.95 -3.20 -0.13
C ARG A 49 -1.87 -2.35 1.12
N ASN A 50 -1.97 -1.03 0.95
CA ASN A 50 -2.16 -0.06 2.02
C ASN A 50 -3.58 -0.16 2.60
N VAL A 51 -3.85 -1.25 3.32
CA VAL A 51 -5.12 -1.57 3.96
C VAL A 51 -4.81 -1.97 5.40
N LYS A 52 -5.66 -1.52 6.32
CA LYS A 52 -5.64 -1.93 7.72
C LYS A 52 -7.08 -2.16 8.17
N ASN A 53 -7.38 -3.34 8.69
CA ASN A 53 -8.72 -3.72 9.17
C ASN A 53 -9.79 -3.51 8.08
N GLY A 54 -9.49 -3.94 6.84
CA GLY A 54 -10.41 -3.86 5.72
C GLY A 54 -10.69 -2.45 5.18
N ARG A 55 -9.96 -1.43 5.66
CA ARG A 55 -10.10 -0.04 5.19
C ARG A 55 -8.80 0.46 4.58
N ARG A 56 -8.92 1.33 3.58
CA ARG A 56 -7.76 2.04 3.01
C ARG A 56 -6.98 2.75 4.12
N TRP A 57 -5.66 2.54 4.12
CA TRP A 57 -4.71 3.12 5.05
C TRP A 57 -3.84 4.16 4.34
N SER A 58 -4.36 5.37 4.15
CA SER A 58 -3.67 6.45 3.44
C SER A 58 -2.51 7.03 4.25
N ALA A 59 -1.60 7.76 3.57
CA ALA A 59 -0.53 8.51 4.23
C ALA A 59 -1.07 9.49 5.29
N ALA A 60 -2.21 10.16 5.03
CA ALA A 60 -2.86 11.02 6.03
C ALA A 60 -3.27 10.24 7.30
N ARG A 61 -3.82 9.03 7.15
CA ARG A 61 -4.19 8.19 8.30
C ARG A 61 -2.98 7.64 9.04
N ALA A 62 -1.93 7.28 8.32
CA ALA A 62 -0.71 6.73 8.89
C ALA A 62 0.09 7.79 9.65
N TYR A 63 0.30 8.96 9.04
CA TYR A 63 1.27 9.95 9.53
C TYR A 63 0.65 11.21 10.11
N LEU A 64 -0.46 11.70 9.57
CA LEU A 64 -1.05 12.98 9.96
C LEU A 64 -2.06 12.84 11.09
N HIS A 65 -3.07 11.99 10.92
CA HIS A 65 -4.16 11.83 11.88
C HIS A 65 -3.71 11.49 13.30
N PRO A 66 -2.70 10.62 13.52
CA PRO A 66 -2.28 10.25 14.88
C PRO A 66 -1.63 11.39 15.67
N VAL A 67 -1.31 12.52 15.02
CA VAL A 67 -0.53 13.62 15.60
C VAL A 67 -1.22 14.98 15.43
N LEU A 68 -2.51 14.98 15.05
CA LEU A 68 -3.30 16.20 14.81
C LEU A 68 -3.44 17.10 16.04
N ASP A 69 -3.23 16.57 17.24
CA ASP A 69 -3.30 17.27 18.52
C ASP A 69 -2.02 18.08 18.85
N ARG A 70 -0.95 17.91 18.07
CA ARG A 70 0.31 18.63 18.29
C ARG A 70 0.15 20.13 18.09
N LYS A 71 0.53 20.91 19.11
CA LYS A 71 0.44 22.38 19.10
C LYS A 71 1.23 23.07 17.97
N ASN A 72 2.25 22.40 17.44
CA ASN A 72 3.08 22.91 16.34
C ASN A 72 2.60 22.44 14.94
N LEU A 73 1.41 21.86 14.83
CA LEU A 73 0.83 21.38 13.58
C LEU A 73 -0.53 22.04 13.33
N THR A 74 -0.65 22.71 12.19
CA THR A 74 -1.92 23.28 11.72
C THR A 74 -2.27 22.68 10.37
N VAL A 75 -3.47 22.13 10.23
CA VAL A 75 -3.98 21.56 8.98
C VAL A 75 -5.06 22.47 8.41
N GLN A 76 -4.86 22.94 7.18
CA GLN A 76 -5.86 23.68 6.43
C GLN A 76 -6.40 22.81 5.30
N THR A 77 -7.71 22.58 5.28
CA THR A 77 -8.42 21.87 4.22
C THR A 77 -9.14 22.87 3.31
N PHE A 78 -9.42 22.47 2.06
CA PHE A 78 -10.07 23.34 1.07
C PHE A 78 -9.30 24.64 0.78
N ALA A 79 -7.98 24.60 0.93
CA ALA A 79 -7.09 25.73 0.70
C ALA A 79 -6.24 25.49 -0.55
N PHE A 80 -6.51 26.22 -1.63
CA PHE A 80 -5.72 26.16 -2.86
C PHE A 80 -4.60 27.21 -2.80
N ALA A 81 -3.35 26.78 -2.77
CA ALA A 81 -2.20 27.69 -2.77
C ALA A 81 -2.05 28.33 -4.16
N THR A 82 -2.09 29.67 -4.23
CA THR A 82 -2.06 30.40 -5.51
C THR A 82 -0.70 30.93 -5.90
N ARG A 83 0.13 31.33 -4.92
CA ARG A 83 1.48 31.83 -5.14
C ARG A 83 2.35 31.66 -3.90
N VAL A 84 3.65 31.50 -4.13
CA VAL A 84 4.68 31.62 -3.09
C VAL A 84 5.13 33.09 -3.05
N LEU A 85 5.27 33.64 -1.84
CA LEU A 85 5.84 34.98 -1.64
C LEU A 85 7.33 34.83 -1.33
N PHE A 86 8.14 35.71 -1.91
CA PHE A 86 9.58 35.79 -1.69
C PHE A 86 9.91 37.12 -1.03
#